data_AF-A0AA95GVZ9-F1
#
_entry.id   AF-A0AA95GVZ9-F1
#
_cell.length_a   1.000
_cell.length_b   1.000
_cell.length_c   1.000
_cell.angle_alpha   90.00
_cell.angle_beta   90.00
_cell.angle_gamma   90.00
#
_symmetry.space_group_name_H-M   'P 1'
#
loop_
_entity.id
_entity.type
_entity.pdbx_description
1 polymer ?
#
loop_
_entity_poly.entity_id
_entity_poly.type
_entity_poly.pdbx_seq_one_letter_code
_entity_poly.pdbx_strand_id
1 'polypeptide(L)'
;MSYTKTNWENSPSTKTPLNAENLNNIEAGVSALHEALDAGTLKGEKGDQGEKGDKGDAGEQGQKGEKGTKGDAGVGIKKITASKEGNVVTLTIELTDGTKQTPSFEV
;
A
#
# COMPACT_ATOMS: atom_id res chain seq x y z
N MET A 1 98.17 23.00 -6.39
CA MET A 1 96.74 23.01 -6.74
C MET A 1 96.05 22.08 -5.75
N SER A 2 95.42 22.65 -4.72
CA SER A 2 94.79 21.89 -3.63
C SER A 2 93.31 21.68 -3.96
N TYR A 3 92.89 20.42 -4.05
CA TYR A 3 91.48 20.06 -4.18
C TYR A 3 90.85 20.00 -2.80
N THR A 4 89.93 20.91 -2.51
CA THR A 4 88.99 20.77 -1.39
C THR A 4 87.83 19.89 -1.85
N LYS A 5 87.72 18.70 -1.25
CA LYS A 5 86.54 17.84 -1.40
C LYS A 5 85.40 18.49 -0.61
N THR A 6 84.48 19.14 -1.31
CA THR A 6 83.27 19.70 -0.69
C THR A 6 82.46 18.57 -0.06
N ASN A 7 82.42 18.55 1.27
CA ASN A 7 81.55 17.64 2.02
C ASN A 7 80.15 18.26 2.02
N TRP A 8 79.17 17.54 1.47
CA TRP A 8 77.77 17.98 1.50
C TRP A 8 77.23 17.81 2.93
N GLU A 9 77.13 18.91 3.68
CA GLU A 9 76.44 18.93 4.97
C GLU A 9 74.93 19.03 4.76
N ASN A 10 74.20 18.07 5.31
CA ASN A 10 72.74 18.08 5.33
C ASN A 10 72.25 19.27 6.16
N SER A 11 71.70 20.28 5.49
CA SER A 11 71.23 21.53 6.10
C SER A 11 70.15 21.28 7.17
N PRO A 12 70.26 21.86 8.38
CA PRO A 12 69.39 21.55 9.50
C PRO A 12 68.10 22.38 9.44
N SER A 13 67.19 22.05 8.53
CA SER A 13 65.83 22.56 8.56
C SER A 13 64.94 21.62 9.36
N THR A 14 64.82 21.86 10.68
CA THR A 14 63.78 21.35 11.61
C THR A 14 63.35 19.88 11.49
N LYS A 15 64.28 18.97 11.20
CA LYS A 15 64.00 17.53 11.03
C LYS A 15 64.39 16.75 12.27
N THR A 16 63.41 16.16 12.96
CA THR A 16 63.67 14.98 13.80
C THR A 16 64.41 13.97 12.92
N PRO A 17 65.66 13.58 13.24
CA PRO A 17 66.40 12.65 12.40
C PRO A 17 65.64 11.33 12.36
N LEU A 18 65.45 10.79 11.15
CA LEU A 18 64.94 9.43 10.99
C LEU A 18 66.00 8.48 11.56
N ASN A 19 65.81 8.07 12.81
CA ASN A 19 66.62 7.04 13.45
C ASN A 19 65.95 5.68 13.24
N ALA A 20 66.71 4.60 13.42
CA ALA A 20 66.21 3.23 13.21
C ALA A 20 64.96 2.94 14.05
N GLU A 21 64.87 3.51 15.25
CA GLU A 21 63.71 3.36 16.13
C GLU A 21 62.44 4.02 15.57
N ASN A 22 62.52 5.25 15.07
CA ASN A 22 61.39 5.94 14.44
C ASN A 22 61.00 5.27 13.12
N LEU A 23 61.96 4.73 12.36
CA LEU A 23 61.67 3.93 11.17
C LEU A 23 60.95 2.63 11.53
N ASN A 24 61.42 1.90 12.54
CA ASN A 24 60.77 0.68 13.02
C ASN A 24 59.34 0.93 13.52
N ASN A 25 59.12 2.04 14.23
CA ASN A 25 57.79 2.41 14.73
C ASN A 25 56.82 2.79 13.60
N ILE A 26 57.33 3.44 12.54
CA ILE A 26 56.53 3.76 11.34
C ILE A 26 56.18 2.48 10.57
N GLU A 27 57.14 1.59 10.34
CA GLU A 27 56.91 0.31 9.65
C GLU A 27 55.91 -0.57 10.39
N ALA A 28 56.01 -0.63 11.73
CA ALA A 28 55.06 -1.34 12.57
C ALA A 28 53.65 -0.73 12.49
N GLY A 29 53.53 0.60 12.53
CA GLY A 29 52.25 1.29 12.43
C GLY A 29 51.59 1.13 11.06
N VAL A 30 52.36 1.25 9.97
CA VAL A 30 51.86 1.07 8.60
C VAL A 30 51.44 -0.38 8.35
N SER A 31 52.21 -1.35 8.86
CA SER A 31 51.85 -2.77 8.74
C SER A 31 50.54 -3.10 9.46
N ALA A 32 50.37 -2.61 10.69
CA ALA A 32 49.14 -2.80 11.45
C ALA A 32 47.92 -2.14 10.77
N LEU A 33 48.11 -0.96 10.17
CA LEU A 33 47.05 -0.28 9.42
C LEU A 33 46.68 -1.01 8.12
N HIS A 34 47.66 -1.57 7.41
CA HIS A 34 47.41 -2.35 6.19
C HIS A 34 46.65 -3.64 6.50
N GLU A 35 47.07 -4.37 7.53
CA GLU A 35 46.38 -5.57 8.01
C GLU A 35 44.95 -5.25 8.47
N ALA A 36 44.76 -4.16 9.21
CA ALA A 36 43.44 -3.72 9.66
C ALA A 36 42.52 -3.30 8.50
N LEU A 37 43.08 -2.73 7.44
CA LEU A 37 42.32 -2.38 6.24
C LEU A 37 41.90 -3.62 5.44
N ASP A 38 42.82 -4.56 5.23
CA ASP A 38 42.58 -5.81 4.50
C ASP A 38 41.63 -6.74 5.26
N ALA A 39 41.76 -6.80 6.59
CA ALA A 39 40.85 -7.51 7.47
C ALA A 39 39.50 -6.80 7.64
N GLY A 40 39.34 -5.58 7.09
CA GLY A 40 38.11 -4.80 7.16
C GLY A 40 37.75 -4.31 8.57
N THR A 41 38.66 -4.38 9.54
CA THR A 41 38.41 -3.98 10.93
C THR A 41 38.25 -2.48 11.12
N LEU A 42 38.67 -1.68 10.12
CA LEU A 42 38.46 -0.22 10.08
C LEU A 42 37.14 0.19 9.43
N LYS A 43 36.37 -0.76 8.88
CA LYS A 43 35.09 -0.44 8.23
C LYS A 43 34.02 -0.20 9.30
N GLY A 44 33.48 1.02 9.33
CA GLY A 44 32.35 1.35 10.20
C GLY A 44 31.15 0.43 9.95
N GLU A 45 30.35 0.21 11.01
CA GLU A 45 29.16 -0.64 10.92
C GLU A 45 28.19 -0.08 9.87
N LYS A 46 27.52 -0.99 9.16
CA LYS A 46 26.45 -0.62 8.24
C LYS A 46 25.32 -0.01 9.08
N GLY A 47 24.88 1.20 8.72
CA GLY A 47 23.74 1.83 9.37
C GLY A 47 22.48 0.95 9.29
N ASP A 48 21.64 1.06 10.31
CA ASP A 48 20.42 0.28 10.42
C ASP A 48 19.47 0.51 9.24
N GLN A 49 18.69 -0.52 8.92
CA GLN A 49 17.61 -0.38 7.95
C GLN A 49 16.52 0.53 8.53
N GLY A 50 16.07 1.50 7.74
CA GLY A 50 14.98 2.40 8.14
C GLY A 50 13.69 1.64 8.48
N GLU A 51 12.90 2.22 9.38
CA GLU A 51 11.63 1.63 9.81
C GLU A 51 10.65 1.48 8.64
N LYS A 52 9.79 0.46 8.74
CA LYS A 52 8.71 0.25 7.78
C LYS A 52 7.70 1.39 7.93
N GLY A 53 7.31 2.00 6.81
CA GLY A 53 6.30 3.05 6.80
C GLY A 53 4.95 2.58 7.36
N ASP A 54 4.18 3.52 7.90
CA ASP A 54 2.87 3.26 8.48
C ASP A 54 1.90 2.65 7.48
N LYS A 55 0.95 1.88 8.01
CA LYS A 55 -0.17 1.36 7.21
C LYS A 55 -1.04 2.53 6.77
N GLY A 56 -1.38 2.56 5.47
CA GLY A 56 -2.30 3.57 4.93
C GLY A 56 -3.69 3.51 5.58
N ASP A 57 -4.39 4.64 5.54
CA ASP A 57 -5.73 4.79 6.11
C ASP A 57 -6.74 3.82 5.49
N ALA A 58 -7.80 3.52 6.26
CA ALA A 58 -8.93 2.77 5.75
C ALA A 58 -9.64 3.56 4.63
N GLY A 59 -10.10 2.86 3.59
CA GLY A 59 -10.86 3.48 2.51
C GLY A 59 -12.20 4.06 2.98
N GLU A 60 -12.73 5.01 2.22
CA GLU A 60 -14.03 5.63 2.50
C GLU A 60 -15.17 4.62 2.44
N GLN A 61 -16.21 4.85 3.24
CA GLN A 61 -17.43 4.05 3.20
C GLN A 61 -18.13 4.23 1.85
N GLY A 62 -18.63 3.13 1.28
CA GLY A 62 -19.39 3.17 0.03
C GLY A 62 -20.68 4.01 0.12
N GLN A 63 -21.09 4.58 -1.01
CA GLN A 63 -22.32 5.38 -1.10
C GLN A 63 -23.56 4.53 -0.79
N LYS A 64 -24.58 5.18 -0.21
CA LYS A 64 -25.88 4.55 0.04
C LYS A 64 -26.55 4.21 -1.29
N GLY A 65 -27.14 3.02 -1.38
CA GLY A 65 -27.92 2.60 -2.56
C GLY A 65 -29.14 3.49 -2.82
N GLU A 66 -29.58 3.51 -4.08
CA GLU A 66 -30.74 4.28 -4.53
C GLU A 66 -32.04 3.79 -3.88
N LYS A 67 -33.01 4.70 -3.74
CA LYS A 67 -34.35 4.35 -3.25
C LYS A 67 -35.10 3.54 -4.32
N GLY A 68 -35.77 2.47 -3.90
CA GLY A 68 -36.63 1.68 -4.80
C GLY A 68 -37.78 2.50 -5.41
N THR A 69 -38.25 2.06 -6.59
CA THR A 69 -39.37 2.68 -7.30
C THR A 69 -40.69 2.46 -6.56
N LYS A 70 -41.66 3.35 -6.80
CA LYS A 70 -43.04 3.15 -6.33
C LYS A 70 -43.64 1.93 -7.05
N GLY A 71 -44.33 1.06 -6.33
CA GLY A 71 -45.07 -0.05 -6.92
C GLY A 71 -46.28 0.41 -7.75
N ASP A 72 -46.72 -0.47 -8.66
CA ASP A 72 -47.85 -0.21 -9.55
C ASP A 72 -49.18 -0.05 -8.78
N ALA A 73 -50.15 0.60 -9.41
CA ALA A 73 -51.51 0.70 -8.87
C ALA A 73 -52.20 -0.68 -8.87
N GLY A 74 -52.98 -0.97 -7.83
CA GLY A 74 -53.76 -2.20 -7.73
C GLY A 74 -54.94 -2.25 -8.71
N VAL A 75 -55.44 -3.45 -8.97
CA VAL A 75 -56.62 -3.69 -9.82
C VAL A 75 -57.89 -3.62 -8.96
N GLY A 76 -58.82 -2.73 -9.33
CA GLY A 76 -60.11 -2.58 -8.65
C GLY A 76 -61.26 -3.28 -9.37
N ILE A 77 -62.44 -3.29 -8.75
CA ILE A 77 -63.68 -3.75 -9.38
C ILE A 77 -64.30 -2.58 -10.17
N LYS A 78 -64.55 -2.80 -11.46
CA LYS A 78 -65.17 -1.83 -12.37
C LYS A 78 -66.68 -1.99 -12.44
N LYS A 79 -67.17 -3.23 -12.53
CA LYS A 79 -68.60 -3.52 -12.64
C LYS A 79 -68.92 -4.90 -12.08
N ILE A 80 -70.08 -5.03 -11.43
CA ILE A 80 -70.65 -6.32 -11.04
C ILE A 80 -72.04 -6.43 -11.69
N THR A 81 -72.35 -7.58 -12.28
CA THR A 81 -73.67 -7.87 -12.84
C THR A 81 -74.09 -9.27 -12.44
N ALA A 82 -75.33 -9.44 -11.99
CA ALA A 82 -75.89 -10.74 -11.63
C ALA A 82 -76.95 -11.15 -12.66
N SER A 83 -76.87 -12.37 -13.14
CA SER A 83 -77.89 -13.01 -13.96
C SER A 83 -78.35 -14.30 -13.27
N LYS A 84 -79.64 -14.60 -13.34
CA LYS A 84 -80.21 -15.84 -12.83
C LYS A 84 -80.89 -16.57 -13.97
N GLU A 85 -80.55 -17.84 -14.14
CA GLU A 85 -81.17 -18.74 -15.10
C GLU A 85 -81.58 -20.02 -14.39
N GLY A 86 -82.89 -20.21 -14.21
CA GLY A 86 -83.43 -21.30 -13.41
C GLY A 86 -82.90 -21.26 -11.97
N ASN A 87 -82.17 -22.31 -11.59
CA ASN A 87 -81.56 -22.46 -10.26
C ASN A 87 -80.10 -21.98 -10.20
N VAL A 88 -79.55 -21.51 -11.32
CA VAL A 88 -78.17 -21.04 -11.40
C VAL A 88 -78.14 -19.52 -11.33
N VAL A 89 -77.29 -18.99 -10.45
CA VAL A 89 -76.93 -17.56 -10.37
C VAL A 89 -75.52 -17.39 -10.90
N THR A 90 -75.35 -16.56 -11.92
CA THR A 90 -74.05 -16.20 -12.48
C THR A 90 -73.73 -14.76 -12.13
N LEU A 91 -72.55 -14.53 -11.57
CA LEU A 91 -72.00 -13.19 -11.33
C LEU A 91 -70.96 -12.89 -12.39
N THR A 92 -71.03 -11.73 -13.01
CA THR A 92 -69.96 -11.20 -13.89
C THR A 92 -69.30 -10.02 -13.21
N ILE A 93 -68.01 -10.16 -12.91
CA ILE A 93 -67.17 -9.15 -12.28
C ILE A 93 -66.20 -8.65 -13.36
N GLU A 94 -66.33 -7.39 -13.76
CA GLU A 94 -65.35 -6.72 -14.61
C GLU A 94 -64.39 -5.94 -13.71
N LEU A 95 -63.10 -6.18 -13.88
CA LEU A 95 -62.03 -5.51 -13.17
C LEU A 95 -61.54 -4.28 -13.95
N THR A 96 -60.84 -3.36 -13.29
CA THR A 96 -60.36 -2.11 -13.91
C THR A 96 -59.28 -2.33 -14.96
N ASP A 97 -58.61 -3.48 -14.95
CA ASP A 97 -57.62 -3.92 -15.96
C ASP A 97 -58.28 -4.57 -17.20
N GLY A 98 -59.61 -4.71 -17.20
CA GLY A 98 -60.38 -5.37 -18.26
C GLY A 98 -60.55 -6.87 -18.06
N THR A 99 -59.94 -7.46 -17.03
CA THR A 99 -60.14 -8.86 -16.67
C THR A 99 -61.60 -9.09 -16.25
N LYS A 100 -62.19 -10.21 -16.68
CA LYS A 100 -63.56 -10.60 -16.32
C LYS A 100 -63.55 -11.91 -15.55
N GLN A 101 -64.27 -11.96 -14.44
CA GLN A 101 -64.50 -13.18 -13.66
C GLN A 101 -65.98 -13.51 -13.68
N THR A 102 -66.33 -14.77 -13.98
CA THR A 102 -67.72 -15.20 -14.12
C THR A 102 -68.06 -16.43 -13.27
N PRO A 103 -68.05 -16.35 -11.93
CA PRO A 103 -68.45 -17.47 -11.10
C PRO A 103 -69.97 -17.73 -11.19
N SER A 104 -70.34 -19.00 -11.17
CA SER A 104 -71.74 -19.46 -11.17
C SER A 104 -72.01 -20.33 -9.93
N PHE A 105 -73.20 -20.19 -9.36
CA PHE A 105 -73.65 -20.86 -8.14
C PHE A 105 -75.02 -21.47 -8.39
N GLU A 106 -75.25 -22.70 -7.94
CA GLU A 106 -76.59 -23.31 -7.90
C GLU A 106 -77.24 -23.00 -6.55
N VAL A 107 -78.52 -22.60 -6.56
CA VAL A 107 -79.29 -22.13 -5.40
C VAL A 107 -80.26 -23.19 -4.88
#